data_AF-R5ADM0-F1
#
_entry.id   AF-R5ADM0-F1
#
_cell.length_a   1.000
_cell.length_b   1.000
_cell.length_c   1.000
_cell.angle_alpha   90.00
_cell.angle_beta   90.00
_cell.angle_gamma   90.00
#
_symmetry.space_group_name_H-M   'P 1'
#
loop_
_entity.id
_entity.type
_entity.pdbx_description
1 polymer ?
#
loop_
_entity_poly.entity_id
_entity_poly.type
_entity_poly.pdbx_seq_one_letter_code
_entity_poly.pdbx_strand_id
1 'polypeptide(L)'
;MEISYTPKGVCSRHIDVVVEDGVIQSVKFTGGCSGNTQGVAALAQGMKVKDYLARCKGIHCGTRPTSCPDQLAQALSQAVEEGKISL
;
A
#
# COMPACT_ATOMS: atom_id res chain seq x y z
N MET A 1 1.79 -1.48 14.21
CA MET A 1 0.76 -0.45 14.00
C MET A 1 -0.20 -0.88 12.90
N GLU A 2 -1.45 -0.41 12.97
CA GLU A 2 -2.48 -0.64 11.94
C GLU A 2 -2.76 0.66 11.20
N ILE A 3 -2.91 0.57 9.87
CA ILE A 3 -3.24 1.67 8.98
C ILE A 3 -4.52 1.30 8.26
N SER A 4 -5.50 2.19 8.32
CA SER A 4 -6.75 2.10 7.59
C SER A 4 -6.83 3.26 6.61
N TYR A 5 -6.94 2.98 5.31
CA TYR A 5 -6.77 3.99 4.27
C TYR A 5 -7.81 3.85 3.16
N THR A 6 -8.45 4.97 2.82
CA THR A 6 -9.37 5.05 1.68
C THR A 6 -8.63 5.56 0.45
N PRO A 7 -8.32 4.68 -0.54
CA PRO A 7 -7.57 5.08 -1.72
C PRO A 7 -8.40 5.92 -2.68
N LYS A 8 -7.72 6.72 -3.49
CA LYS A 8 -8.33 7.65 -4.45
C LYS A 8 -7.90 7.32 -5.87
N GLY A 9 -8.79 7.52 -6.84
CA GLY A 9 -8.48 7.33 -8.26
C GLY A 9 -8.34 5.87 -8.72
N VAL A 10 -8.59 4.88 -7.87
CA VAL A 10 -8.45 3.44 -8.17
C VAL A 10 -9.76 2.68 -7.97
N CYS A 11 -9.78 1.38 -8.32
CA CYS A 11 -10.96 0.53 -8.16
C CYS A 11 -11.12 -0.05 -6.75
N SER A 12 -10.03 -0.20 -6.00
CA SER A 12 -10.09 -0.55 -4.58
C SER A 12 -10.76 0.57 -3.79
N ARG A 13 -11.51 0.18 -2.76
CA ARG A 13 -12.31 1.11 -1.94
C ARG A 13 -11.71 1.32 -0.55
N HIS A 14 -10.85 0.39 -0.13
CA HIS A 14 -10.22 0.42 1.19
C HIS A 14 -8.94 -0.40 1.19
N ILE A 15 -7.99 -0.01 2.03
CA ILE A 15 -6.72 -0.71 2.27
C ILE A 15 -6.47 -0.74 3.77
N ASP A 16 -6.32 -1.95 4.33
CA ASP A 16 -5.85 -2.16 5.70
C ASP A 16 -4.43 -2.72 5.65
N VAL A 17 -3.53 -2.17 6.48
CA VAL A 17 -2.11 -2.56 6.51
C VAL A 17 -1.65 -2.70 7.95
N VAL A 18 -0.90 -3.75 8.24
CA VAL A 18 -0.19 -3.90 9.52
C VAL A 18 1.31 -3.76 9.27
N VAL A 19 1.95 -2.89 10.03
CA VAL A 19 3.40 -2.64 9.96
C VAL A 19 4.02 -2.80 11.34
N GLU A 20 5.12 -3.52 11.44
CA GLU A 20 5.89 -3.72 12.69
C GLU A 20 7.37 -3.55 12.37
N ASP A 21 8.08 -2.73 13.16
CA ASP A 21 9.51 -2.42 12.98
C ASP A 21 9.90 -2.05 11.54
N GLY A 22 9.05 -1.26 10.87
CA GLY A 22 9.26 -0.83 9.49
C GLY A 22 9.05 -1.92 8.43
N VAL A 23 8.53 -3.08 8.81
CA VAL A 23 8.22 -4.23 7.94
C VAL A 23 6.71 -4.41 7.81
N ILE A 24 6.24 -4.61 6.58
CA ILE A 24 4.83 -4.86 6.29
C ILE A 24 4.50 -6.29 6.71
N GLN A 25 3.64 -6.45 7.72
CA GLN A 25 3.21 -7.76 8.21
C GLN A 25 2.00 -8.30 7.44
N SER A 26 1.08 -7.42 7.05
CA SER A 26 -0.05 -7.81 6.21
C SER A 26 -0.63 -6.62 5.46
N VAL A 27 -1.30 -6.90 4.35
CA VAL A 27 -2.04 -5.94 3.55
C VAL A 27 -3.36 -6.59 3.14
N LYS A 28 -4.46 -5.85 3.23
CA LYS A 28 -5.75 -6.27 2.72
C LYS A 28 -6.40 -5.15 1.92
N PHE A 29 -6.68 -5.42 0.66
CA PHE A 29 -7.50 -4.54 -0.17
C PHE A 29 -8.96 -4.97 -0.10
N THR A 30 -9.87 -4.01 0.00
CA THR A 30 -11.30 -4.23 -0.25
C THR A 30 -11.67 -3.66 -1.63
N GLY A 31 -12.15 -4.53 -2.52
CA GLY A 31 -12.46 -4.18 -3.91
C GLY A 31 -11.22 -4.03 -4.80
N GLY A 32 -11.46 -3.83 -6.10
CA GLY A 32 -10.43 -3.84 -7.14
C GLY A 32 -10.35 -5.19 -7.86
N CYS A 33 -9.29 -5.38 -8.67
CA CYS A 33 -9.06 -6.63 -9.38
C CYS A 33 -8.67 -7.72 -8.37
N SER A 34 -9.55 -8.69 -8.15
CA SER A 34 -9.40 -9.72 -7.11
C SER A 34 -8.03 -10.41 -7.11
N GLY A 35 -7.56 -10.88 -8.28
CA GLY A 35 -6.26 -11.56 -8.36
C GLY A 35 -5.07 -10.63 -8.13
N ASN A 36 -5.10 -9.44 -8.74
CA ASN A 36 -3.97 -8.50 -8.65
C ASN A 36 -3.83 -7.91 -7.24
N THR A 37 -4.93 -7.55 -6.57
CA THR A 37 -4.85 -6.99 -5.21
C THR A 37 -4.39 -8.01 -4.19
N GLN A 38 -4.81 -9.28 -4.33
CA GLN A 38 -4.27 -10.39 -3.53
C GLN A 38 -2.77 -10.59 -3.80
N GLY A 39 -2.36 -10.57 -5.07
CA GLY A 39 -0.95 -10.69 -5.45
C GLY A 39 -0.08 -9.57 -4.88
N VAL A 40 -0.51 -8.31 -5.00
CA VAL A 40 0.20 -7.15 -4.41
C VAL A 40 0.30 -7.29 -2.90
N ALA A 41 -0.78 -7.69 -2.21
CA ALA A 41 -0.76 -7.90 -0.77
C ALA A 41 0.25 -8.99 -0.36
N ALA A 42 0.25 -10.13 -1.06
CA ALA A 42 1.18 -11.23 -0.80
C ALA A 42 2.64 -10.83 -1.07
N LEU A 43 2.90 -10.08 -2.15
CA LEU A 43 4.24 -9.60 -2.47
C LEU A 43 4.76 -8.54 -1.49
N ALA A 44 3.87 -7.70 -0.96
CA ALA A 44 4.22 -6.66 0.01
C ALA A 44 4.54 -7.24 1.40
N GLN A 45 3.93 -8.36 1.78
CA GLN A 45 4.16 -9.00 3.06
C GLN A 45 5.65 -9.39 3.24
N GLY A 46 6.22 -9.02 4.38
CA GLY A 46 7.64 -9.19 4.71
C GLY A 46 8.57 -8.14 4.09
N MET A 47 8.07 -7.24 3.24
CA MET A 47 8.90 -6.15 2.71
C MET A 47 9.09 -5.03 3.74
N LYS A 48 10.28 -4.43 3.74
CA LYS A 48 10.49 -3.14 4.40
C LYS A 48 9.68 -2.06 3.70
N VAL A 49 9.07 -1.18 4.48
CA VAL A 49 8.27 -0.05 3.96
C VAL A 49 9.09 0.79 2.97
N LYS A 50 10.35 1.09 3.30
CA LYS A 50 11.28 1.80 2.41
C LYS A 50 11.40 1.15 1.02
N ASP A 51 11.54 -0.17 0.98
CA ASP A 51 11.71 -0.91 -0.27
C ASP A 51 10.40 -0.94 -1.07
N TYR A 52 9.26 -1.06 -0.40
CA TYR A 52 7.95 -0.99 -1.04
C TYR A 52 7.72 0.39 -1.68
N LEU A 53 8.02 1.48 -0.96
CA LEU A 53 7.93 2.84 -1.48
C LEU A 53 8.81 3.03 -2.72
N ALA A 54 10.04 2.55 -2.69
CA ALA A 54 10.97 2.65 -3.82
C ALA A 54 10.49 1.89 -5.06
N ARG A 55 9.78 0.77 -4.89
CA ARG A 55 9.31 -0.06 -6.01
C ARG A 55 7.96 0.36 -6.57
N CYS A 56 7.04 0.83 -5.73
CA CYS A 56 5.62 0.94 -6.09
C CYS A 56 5.10 2.38 -6.20
N LYS A 57 5.81 3.37 -5.64
CA LYS A 57 5.40 4.78 -5.74
C LYS A 57 5.41 5.24 -7.19
N GLY A 58 4.30 5.85 -7.62
CA GLY A 58 4.11 6.39 -8.96
C GLY A 58 3.70 5.36 -10.02
N ILE A 59 3.37 4.11 -9.67
CA ILE A 59 2.83 3.16 -10.67
C ILE A 59 1.43 3.60 -11.09
N HIS A 60 1.20 3.74 -12.40
CA HIS A 60 -0.10 4.08 -12.99
C HIS A 60 -0.92 2.83 -13.36
N CYS A 61 -2.24 2.96 -13.39
CA CYS A 61 -3.17 1.93 -13.87
C CYS A 61 -3.87 2.38 -15.15
N GLY A 62 -3.34 1.97 -16.31
CA GLY A 62 -3.81 2.44 -17.61
C GLY A 62 -3.67 3.97 -17.72
N THR A 63 -4.77 4.65 -18.01
CA THR A 63 -4.82 6.13 -18.11
C THR A 63 -4.91 6.85 -16.76
N ARG A 64 -5.09 6.12 -15.65
CA ARG A 64 -5.20 6.71 -14.32
C ARG A 64 -3.81 7.10 -13.80
N PRO A 65 -3.65 8.28 -13.16
CA PRO A 65 -2.35 8.76 -12.66
C PRO A 65 -1.86 8.05 -11.40
N THR A 66 -2.48 6.92 -11.03
CA THR A 66 -2.18 6.13 -9.84
C THR A 66 -2.71 4.70 -10.02
N SER A 67 -2.40 3.81 -9.09
CA SER A 67 -2.79 2.39 -9.09
C SER A 67 -2.93 1.86 -7.65
N CYS A 68 -3.52 0.68 -7.47
CA CYS A 68 -3.62 0.05 -6.15
C CYS A 68 -2.27 -0.08 -5.42
N PRO A 69 -1.17 -0.55 -6.05
CA PRO A 69 0.13 -0.60 -5.38
C PRO A 69 0.70 0.78 -5.06
N ASP A 70 0.46 1.80 -5.90
CA ASP A 70 0.84 3.19 -5.61
C ASP A 70 0.02 3.78 -4.45
N GLN A 71 -1.28 3.52 -4.39
CA GLN A 71 -2.12 3.98 -3.27
C GLN A 71 -1.71 3.33 -1.94
N LEU A 72 -1.26 2.07 -1.94
CA LEU A 72 -0.61 1.48 -0.76
C LEU A 72 0.70 2.21 -0.40
N ALA A 73 1.51 2.60 -1.39
CA ALA A 73 2.71 3.38 -1.14
C ALA A 73 2.38 4.77 -0.56
N GLN A 74 1.29 5.41 -0.99
CA GLN A 74 0.81 6.68 -0.42
C GLN A 74 0.36 6.50 1.03
N ALA A 75 -0.39 5.45 1.35
CA ALA A 75 -0.81 5.14 2.73
C ALA A 75 0.39 4.96 3.67
N LEU A 76 1.41 4.21 3.22
CA LEU A 76 2.64 4.01 3.97
C LEU A 76 3.46 5.30 4.11
N SER A 77 3.56 6.10 3.04
CA SER A 77 4.27 7.39 3.07
C SER A 77 3.65 8.34 4.08
N GLN A 78 2.31 8.44 4.11
CA GLN A 78 1.60 9.27 5.08
C GLN A 78 1.89 8.82 6.52
N ALA A 79 1.90 7.52 6.79
CA ALA A 79 2.22 7.00 8.12
C ALA A 79 3.68 7.28 8.55
N VAL A 80 4.62 7.32 7.59
CA VAL A 80 6.01 7.76 7.84
C VAL A 80 6.06 9.26 8.17
N GLU A 81 5.39 10.10 7.37
CA GLU A 81 5.36 11.56 7.56
C GLU A 81 4.71 11.94 8.90
N GLU A 82 3.70 11.19 9.34
CA GLU A 82 3.05 11.34 10.65
C GLU A 82 3.90 10.78 11.81
N GLY A 83 5.10 10.25 11.54
CA GLY A 83 6.01 9.69 12.54
C GLY A 83 5.55 8.36 13.14
N LYS A 84 4.56 7.69 12.54
CA LYS A 84 4.02 6.41 13.02
C LYS A 84 4.87 5.22 12.59
N ILE A 85 5.63 5.38 11.51
CA ILE A 85 6.63 4.41 11.03
C ILE A 85 7.99 5.11 10.99
N SER A 86 8.99 4.51 11.63
CA SER A 86 10.39 4.90 11.45
C SER A 86 10.99 4.11 10.27
N LEU A 87 11.71 4.80 9.38
CA LEU A 87 12.37 4.23 8.20
C LEU A 87 13.84 3.86 8.44
#